data_AF-A0A961Y3Y2-F1
#
_entry.id   AF-A0A961Y3Y2-F1
#
_cell.length_a   1.000
_cell.length_b   1.000
_cell.length_c   1.000
_cell.angle_alpha   90.00
_cell.angle_beta   90.00
_cell.angle_gamma   90.00
#
_symmetry.space_group_name_H-M   'P 1'
#
loop_
_entity.id
_entity.type
_entity.pdbx_description
1 polymer ?
#
loop_
_entity_poly.entity_id
_entity_poly.type
_entity_poly.pdbx_seq_one_letter_code
_entity_poly.pdbx_strand_id
1 'polypeptide(L)'
;MQENSVLIGASPEGQQFLDLKLANRHGLVTGATGTGKTVTLQVLAEGFAAQGVPVFCADAKGDLSGIAEAGTPKDFIAKRAKEVGLGEMEFTPSPVIFWDLFGEQGHPIRTTITEMGPLLLSRMLDLSEAQEGALNIAFKIADDEGLLLVDLKDLKALLKEIVDRPEEIRSDYGSVSKQSIGTIQRKIL
;
A
#
# COMPACT_ATOMS: atom_id res chain seq x y z
N MET A 1 -0.61 -29.94 10.06
CA MET A 1 -0.68 -28.48 10.26
C MET A 1 -1.64 -28.21 11.40
N GLN A 2 -1.27 -27.31 12.31
CA GLN A 2 -2.16 -26.91 13.41
C GLN A 2 -3.20 -25.93 12.83
N GLU A 3 -4.48 -26.31 12.86
CA GLU A 3 -5.57 -25.49 12.30
C GLU A 3 -5.60 -24.10 12.95
N ASN A 4 -5.88 -23.06 12.15
CA ASN A 4 -6.02 -21.67 12.58
C ASN A 4 -4.75 -21.03 13.18
N SER A 5 -3.58 -21.42 12.71
CA SER A 5 -2.31 -20.83 13.14
C SER A 5 -1.27 -20.77 12.02
N VAL A 6 -0.29 -19.87 12.16
CA VAL A 6 0.85 -19.71 11.23
C VAL A 6 2.14 -20.01 11.99
N LEU A 7 2.99 -20.87 11.43
CA LEU A 7 4.32 -21.13 12.01
C LEU A 7 5.19 -19.88 11.88
N ILE A 8 5.74 -19.41 13.00
CA ILE A 8 6.63 -18.23 13.03
C ILE A 8 8.09 -18.58 13.31
N GLY A 9 8.36 -19.78 13.82
CA GLY A 9 9.72 -20.26 14.12
C GLY A 9 9.75 -21.42 15.09
N ALA A 10 10.87 -21.59 15.80
CA ALA A 10 11.02 -22.57 16.87
C ALA A 10 11.85 -22.00 18.03
N SER A 11 11.55 -22.48 19.23
CA SER A 11 12.30 -22.26 20.48
C SER A 11 12.83 -23.62 20.99
N PRO A 12 13.61 -23.66 22.09
CA PRO A 12 13.94 -24.92 22.76
C PRO A 12 12.73 -25.75 23.21
N GLU A 13 11.54 -25.14 23.33
CA GLU A 13 10.28 -25.83 23.66
C GLU A 13 9.59 -26.42 22.43
N GLY A 14 10.14 -26.20 21.24
CA GLY A 14 9.60 -26.67 19.96
C GLY A 14 9.10 -25.55 19.05
N GLN A 15 8.30 -25.93 18.06
CA GLN A 15 7.74 -25.01 17.07
C GLN A 15 6.82 -23.98 17.73
N GLN A 16 6.93 -22.74 17.24
CA GLN A 16 6.17 -21.59 17.72
C GLN A 16 5.20 -21.14 16.64
N PHE A 17 3.94 -20.98 17.02
CA PHE A 17 2.85 -20.63 16.13
C PHE A 17 2.17 -19.33 16.58
N LEU A 18 1.74 -18.54 15.60
CA LEU A 18 0.86 -17.40 15.78
C LEU A 18 -0.58 -17.85 15.53
N ASP A 19 -1.42 -17.82 16.57
CA ASP A 19 -2.86 -18.03 16.41
C ASP A 19 -3.46 -16.94 15.51
N LEU A 20 -4.24 -17.33 14.49
CA LEU A 20 -4.84 -16.38 13.54
C LEU A 20 -5.75 -15.34 14.24
N LYS A 21 -6.44 -15.73 15.32
CA LYS A 21 -7.27 -14.81 16.11
C LYS A 21 -6.47 -13.65 16.74
N LEU A 22 -5.16 -13.82 16.91
CA LEU A 22 -4.24 -12.82 17.45
C LEU A 22 -3.49 -12.05 16.36
N ALA A 23 -3.56 -12.50 15.10
CA ALA A 23 -2.91 -11.86 13.96
C ALA A 23 -3.58 -10.52 13.53
N ASN A 24 -4.73 -10.19 14.11
CA ASN A 24 -5.38 -8.88 13.94
C ASN A 24 -4.70 -7.75 14.76
N ARG A 25 -3.67 -8.08 15.55
CA ARG A 25 -2.85 -7.11 16.27
C ARG A 25 -1.65 -6.70 15.42
N HIS A 26 -1.26 -5.43 15.51
CA HIS A 26 -0.06 -4.95 14.82
C HIS A 26 1.19 -5.65 15.35
N GLY A 27 2.04 -6.11 14.44
CA GLY A 27 3.33 -6.71 14.72
C GLY A 27 4.48 -5.91 14.12
N LEU A 28 5.69 -6.11 14.64
CA LEU A 28 6.91 -5.48 14.14
C LEU A 28 7.99 -6.54 13.88
N VAL A 29 8.41 -6.67 12.62
CA VAL A 29 9.58 -7.46 12.24
C VAL A 29 10.76 -6.50 12.07
N THR A 30 11.75 -6.60 12.95
CA THR A 30 12.94 -5.75 12.95
C THR A 30 14.22 -6.59 12.99
N GLY A 31 15.32 -6.03 12.50
CA GLY A 31 16.61 -6.70 12.40
C GLY A 31 17.56 -5.96 11.45
N ALA A 32 18.87 -6.25 11.55
CA ALA A 32 19.86 -5.68 10.63
C ALA A 32 19.72 -6.25 9.20
N THR A 33 20.44 -5.69 8.24
CA THR A 33 20.51 -6.27 6.89
C THR A 33 21.11 -7.68 6.96
N GLY A 34 20.52 -8.63 6.24
CA GLY A 34 20.98 -10.03 6.22
C GLY A 34 20.48 -10.90 7.38
N THR A 35 19.69 -10.37 8.34
CA THR A 35 19.17 -11.17 9.47
C THR A 35 17.86 -11.89 9.18
N GLY A 36 17.48 -12.03 7.91
CA GLY A 36 16.30 -12.81 7.50
C GLY A 36 14.96 -12.08 7.52
N LYS A 37 14.91 -10.75 7.67
CA LYS A 37 13.63 -9.99 7.66
C LYS A 37 12.72 -10.34 6.49
N THR A 38 13.26 -10.35 5.27
CA THR A 38 12.50 -10.68 4.06
C THR A 38 11.97 -12.11 4.13
N VAL A 39 12.83 -13.08 4.46
CA VAL A 39 12.43 -14.49 4.58
C VAL A 39 11.33 -14.66 5.63
N THR A 40 11.43 -13.97 6.77
CA THR A 40 10.37 -13.96 7.79
C THR A 40 9.05 -13.43 7.23
N LEU A 41 9.06 -12.32 6.49
CA LEU A 41 7.85 -11.77 5.89
C LEU A 41 7.26 -12.68 4.80
N GLN A 42 8.10 -13.33 3.99
CA GLN A 42 7.67 -14.32 2.99
C GLN A 42 6.96 -15.50 3.66
N VAL A 43 7.60 -16.11 4.68
CA VAL A 43 7.00 -17.25 5.42
C VAL A 43 5.68 -16.86 6.09
N LEU A 44 5.58 -15.65 6.65
CA LEU A 44 4.33 -15.15 7.19
C LEU A 44 3.26 -14.97 6.11
N ALA A 45 3.62 -14.36 4.97
CA ALA A 45 2.70 -14.14 3.87
C ALA A 45 2.17 -15.46 3.28
N GLU A 46 3.06 -16.41 3.01
CA GLU A 46 2.73 -17.77 2.56
C GLU A 46 1.83 -18.48 3.58
N GLY A 47 2.19 -18.40 4.87
CA GLY A 47 1.44 -19.02 5.95
C GLY A 47 0.02 -18.46 6.08
N PHE A 48 -0.15 -17.14 6.00
CA PHE A 48 -1.47 -16.50 6.00
C PHE A 48 -2.29 -16.88 4.75
N ALA A 49 -1.67 -16.84 3.57
CA ALA A 49 -2.32 -17.22 2.32
C ALA A 49 -2.79 -18.69 2.34
N ALA A 50 -1.97 -19.60 2.87
CA ALA A 50 -2.31 -21.02 3.03
C ALA A 50 -3.48 -21.25 4.00
N GLN A 51 -3.73 -20.33 4.93
CA GLN A 51 -4.91 -20.32 5.80
C GLN A 51 -6.11 -19.57 5.18
N GLY A 52 -6.02 -19.13 3.93
CA GLY A 52 -7.07 -18.38 3.24
C GLY A 52 -7.19 -16.91 3.65
N VAL A 53 -6.18 -16.37 4.35
CA VAL A 53 -6.14 -14.96 4.74
C VAL A 53 -5.47 -14.14 3.62
N PRO A 54 -6.16 -13.16 3.02
CA PRO A 54 -5.55 -12.29 2.01
C PRO A 54 -4.44 -11.45 2.63
N VAL A 55 -3.27 -11.42 1.97
CA VAL A 55 -2.11 -10.63 2.40
C VAL A 55 -1.85 -9.54 1.37
N PHE A 56 -1.81 -8.30 1.84
CA PHE A 56 -1.39 -7.15 1.04
C PHE A 56 -0.04 -6.65 1.54
N CYS A 57 0.95 -6.55 0.64
CA CYS A 57 2.29 -6.11 0.97
C CYS A 57 2.82 -5.11 -0.06
N ALA A 58 3.45 -4.05 0.43
CA ALA A 58 4.24 -3.16 -0.40
C ALA A 58 5.65 -3.74 -0.56
N ASP A 59 6.01 -4.15 -1.77
CA ASP A 59 7.33 -4.73 -2.06
C ASP A 59 8.26 -3.74 -2.76
N ALA A 60 8.78 -2.78 -1.98
CA ALA A 60 9.63 -1.72 -2.52
C ALA A 60 10.98 -2.22 -3.08
N LYS A 61 11.41 -3.45 -2.74
CA LYS A 61 12.70 -4.02 -3.17
C LYS A 61 12.57 -5.17 -4.17
N GLY A 62 11.35 -5.68 -4.39
CA GLY A 62 11.13 -6.89 -5.17
C GLY A 62 11.46 -8.18 -4.42
N ASP A 63 11.84 -8.10 -3.14
CA ASP A 63 12.30 -9.26 -2.40
C ASP A 63 11.13 -10.14 -1.91
N LEU A 64 9.92 -9.58 -1.73
CA LEU A 64 8.73 -10.34 -1.31
C LEU A 64 8.08 -11.07 -2.49
N SER A 65 8.17 -10.52 -3.69
CA SER A 65 7.57 -11.06 -4.91
C SER A 65 8.03 -12.48 -5.26
N GLY A 66 9.19 -12.90 -4.76
CA GLY A 66 9.74 -14.24 -4.95
C GLY A 66 8.86 -15.39 -4.47
N ILE A 67 7.87 -15.14 -3.60
CA ILE A 67 6.90 -16.18 -3.17
C ILE A 67 6.01 -16.69 -4.31
N ALA A 68 5.99 -15.98 -5.44
CA ALA A 68 5.27 -16.37 -6.65
C ALA A 68 5.86 -17.60 -7.35
N GLU A 69 7.12 -17.91 -7.07
CA GLU A 69 7.83 -19.03 -7.68
C GLU A 69 8.13 -20.11 -6.64
N ALA A 70 8.19 -21.36 -7.11
CA ALA A 70 8.67 -22.45 -6.28
C ALA A 70 10.14 -22.22 -5.91
N GLY A 71 10.44 -22.22 -4.62
CA GLY A 71 11.82 -22.13 -4.15
C GLY A 71 12.70 -23.29 -4.65
N THR A 72 13.97 -23.01 -4.92
CA THR A 72 14.95 -24.05 -5.22
C THR A 72 15.50 -24.66 -3.91
N PRO A 73 15.53 -26.00 -3.77
CA PRO A 73 16.15 -26.64 -2.62
C PRO A 73 17.63 -26.27 -2.50
N LYS A 74 18.05 -25.84 -1.31
CA LYS A 74 19.46 -25.57 -0.98
C LYS A 74 19.82 -26.25 0.34
N ASP A 75 21.06 -26.73 0.46
CA ASP A 75 21.52 -27.50 1.62
C ASP A 75 21.32 -26.77 2.96
N PHE A 76 21.58 -25.46 2.99
CA PHE A 76 21.40 -24.67 4.20
C PHE A 76 19.91 -24.55 4.61
N ILE A 77 19.00 -24.54 3.64
CA ILE A 77 17.55 -24.48 3.87
C ILE A 77 17.08 -25.82 4.43
N ALA A 78 17.50 -26.93 3.81
CA ALA A 78 17.17 -28.28 4.28
C ALA A 78 17.72 -28.56 5.69
N LYS A 79 18.95 -28.11 5.97
CA LYS A 79 19.53 -28.20 7.32
C LYS A 79 18.70 -27.39 8.32
N ARG A 80 18.34 -26.15 7.98
CA ARG A 80 17.54 -25.30 8.86
C ARG A 80 16.13 -25.86 9.10
N ALA A 81 15.49 -26.41 8.09
CA ALA A 81 14.20 -27.07 8.22
C ALA A 81 14.26 -28.23 9.22
N LYS A 82 15.30 -29.06 9.16
CA LYS A 82 15.54 -30.13 10.13
C LYS A 82 15.75 -29.60 11.55
N GLU A 83 16.53 -28.53 11.73
CA GLU A 83 16.73 -27.90 13.04
C GLU A 83 15.43 -27.36 13.66
N VAL A 84 14.51 -26.86 12.83
CA VAL A 84 13.20 -26.31 13.24
C VAL A 84 12.11 -27.40 13.33
N GLY A 85 12.44 -28.64 12.98
CA GLY A 85 11.48 -29.77 12.99
C GLY A 85 10.46 -29.73 11.85
N LEU A 86 10.77 -29.05 10.74
CA LEU A 86 9.88 -28.88 9.58
C LEU A 86 9.87 -30.08 8.61
N GLY A 87 10.66 -31.13 8.87
CA GLY A 87 10.70 -32.32 8.02
C GLY A 87 11.19 -32.03 6.60
N GLU A 88 10.71 -32.81 5.63
CA GLU A 88 10.89 -32.51 4.21
C GLU A 88 9.94 -31.39 3.80
N MET A 89 10.50 -30.30 3.29
CA MET A 89 9.71 -29.16 2.81
C MET A 89 9.45 -29.30 1.32
N GLU A 90 8.19 -29.17 0.95
CA GLU A 90 7.79 -28.97 -0.44
C GLU A 90 7.84 -27.48 -0.77
N PHE A 91 8.48 -27.13 -1.87
CA PHE A 91 8.57 -25.75 -2.33
C PHE A 91 7.49 -25.51 -3.37
N THR A 92 6.37 -24.92 -2.95
CA THR A 92 5.26 -24.58 -3.82
C THR A 92 5.13 -23.07 -3.98
N PRO A 93 4.78 -22.57 -5.18
CA PRO A 93 4.51 -21.15 -5.35
C PRO A 93 3.22 -20.76 -4.62
N SER A 94 3.17 -19.53 -4.11
CA SER A 94 1.94 -18.93 -3.57
C SER A 94 1.13 -18.23 -4.67
N PRO A 95 -0.21 -18.23 -4.58
CA PRO A 95 -1.04 -17.45 -5.48
C PRO A 95 -0.83 -15.96 -5.19
N VAL A 96 -0.33 -15.22 -6.18
CA VAL A 96 -0.08 -13.77 -6.06
C VAL A 96 -0.71 -13.01 -7.22
N ILE A 97 -1.05 -11.76 -6.96
CA ILE A 97 -1.41 -10.77 -7.97
C ILE A 97 -0.49 -9.58 -7.75
N PHE A 98 0.33 -9.26 -8.74
CA PHE A 98 1.20 -8.07 -8.68
C PHE A 98 0.41 -6.84 -9.05
N TRP A 99 0.42 -5.85 -8.17
CA TRP A 99 -0.19 -4.55 -8.40
C TRP A 99 0.93 -3.56 -8.72
N ASP A 100 0.81 -2.87 -9.84
CA ASP A 100 1.81 -1.93 -10.32
C ASP A 100 1.20 -0.53 -10.45
N LEU A 101 1.85 0.44 -9.82
CA LEU A 101 1.49 1.86 -9.89
C LEU A 101 1.64 2.43 -11.30
N PHE A 102 2.61 1.96 -12.08
CA PHE A 102 2.86 2.43 -13.45
C PHE A 102 2.18 1.55 -14.50
N GLY A 103 1.71 0.36 -14.10
CA GLY A 103 1.04 -0.59 -14.99
C GLY A 103 1.95 -1.24 -16.04
N GLU A 104 3.25 -1.30 -15.79
CA GLU A 104 4.26 -1.90 -16.67
C GLU A 104 4.48 -3.40 -16.41
N GLN A 105 4.54 -3.78 -15.13
CA GLN A 105 4.96 -5.12 -14.67
C GLN A 105 3.86 -5.87 -13.90
N GLY A 106 2.67 -5.28 -13.78
CA GLY A 106 1.58 -5.88 -13.00
C GLY A 106 0.21 -5.27 -13.33
N HIS A 107 -0.79 -5.68 -12.56
CA HIS A 107 -2.12 -5.13 -12.66
C HIS A 107 -2.09 -3.64 -12.29
N PRO A 108 -2.57 -2.75 -13.19
CA PRO A 108 -2.51 -1.32 -12.94
C PRO A 108 -3.38 -0.99 -11.73
N ILE A 109 -2.78 -0.32 -10.74
CA ILE A 109 -3.54 0.28 -9.66
C ILE A 109 -4.34 1.43 -10.25
N ARG A 110 -5.67 1.32 -10.22
CA ARG A 110 -6.58 2.38 -10.68
C ARG A 110 -7.25 3.00 -9.48
N THR A 111 -7.14 4.31 -9.37
CA THR A 111 -7.97 5.13 -8.49
C THR A 111 -8.27 6.45 -9.19
N THR A 112 -9.42 7.04 -8.90
CA THR A 112 -9.76 8.38 -9.40
C THR A 112 -9.30 9.45 -8.42
N ILE A 113 -9.13 10.68 -8.91
CA ILE A 113 -8.83 11.83 -8.03
C ILE A 113 -9.94 12.00 -6.98
N THR A 114 -11.20 11.79 -7.36
CA THR A 114 -12.33 11.79 -6.44
C THR A 114 -12.18 10.74 -5.32
N GLU A 115 -11.78 9.52 -5.64
CA GLU A 115 -11.57 8.45 -4.64
C GLU A 115 -10.39 8.72 -3.69
N MET A 116 -9.31 9.34 -4.20
CA MET A 116 -8.18 9.73 -3.35
C MET A 116 -8.59 10.82 -2.36
N GLY A 117 -9.39 11.78 -2.82
CA GLY A 117 -9.88 12.89 -2.02
C GLY A 117 -8.80 13.92 -1.64
N PRO A 118 -9.21 15.07 -1.08
CA PRO A 118 -8.32 16.20 -0.85
C PRO A 118 -7.29 15.93 0.26
N LEU A 119 -7.62 15.12 1.27
CA LEU A 119 -6.72 14.82 2.39
C LEU A 119 -5.52 13.97 1.96
N LEU A 120 -5.76 12.87 1.23
CA LEU A 120 -4.70 11.97 0.79
C LEU A 120 -3.80 12.69 -0.22
N LEU A 121 -4.40 13.41 -1.18
CA LEU A 121 -3.66 14.20 -2.16
C LEU A 121 -2.82 15.30 -1.49
N SER A 122 -3.34 15.98 -0.47
CA SER A 122 -2.57 16.98 0.28
C SER A 122 -1.33 16.39 0.93
N ARG A 123 -1.44 15.19 1.52
CA ARG A 123 -0.31 14.49 2.12
C ARG A 123 0.69 13.99 1.08
N MET A 124 0.21 13.41 -0.02
CA MET A 124 1.06 12.90 -1.09
C MET A 124 1.85 14.01 -1.78
N LEU A 125 1.22 15.18 -1.96
CA LEU A 125 1.84 16.34 -2.57
C LEU A 125 2.60 17.21 -1.57
N ASP A 126 2.64 16.85 -0.27
CA ASP A 126 3.26 17.65 0.78
C ASP A 126 2.79 19.12 0.72
N LEU A 127 1.47 19.31 0.84
CA LEU A 127 0.82 20.61 0.81
C LEU A 127 0.82 21.27 2.19
N SER A 128 0.94 22.59 2.23
CA SER A 128 0.70 23.36 3.46
C SER A 128 -0.78 23.40 3.82
N GLU A 129 -1.11 23.74 5.06
CA GLU A 129 -2.51 23.87 5.54
C GLU A 129 -3.35 24.79 4.63
N ALA A 130 -2.78 25.90 4.17
CA ALA A 130 -3.47 26.83 3.26
C ALA A 130 -3.70 26.24 1.84
N GLN A 131 -2.82 25.33 1.40
CA GLN A 131 -2.97 24.63 0.12
C GLN A 131 -3.94 23.47 0.24
N GLU A 132 -3.92 22.73 1.35
CA GLU A 132 -4.92 21.73 1.68
C GLU A 132 -6.32 22.35 1.76
N GLY A 133 -6.47 23.51 2.41
CA GLY A 133 -7.75 24.25 2.44
C GLY A 133 -8.23 24.63 1.04
N ALA A 134 -7.34 25.10 0.17
CA ALA A 134 -7.66 25.38 -1.23
C ALA A 134 -8.09 24.13 -2.00
N LEU A 135 -7.43 22.99 -1.76
CA LEU A 135 -7.78 21.72 -2.39
C LEU A 135 -9.14 21.20 -1.89
N ASN A 136 -9.43 21.31 -0.59
CA ASN A 136 -10.74 20.96 -0.03
C ASN A 136 -11.87 21.79 -0.66
N ILE A 137 -11.67 23.10 -0.84
CA ILE A 137 -12.64 23.96 -1.53
C ILE A 137 -12.83 23.50 -2.98
N ALA A 138 -11.75 23.17 -3.69
CA ALA A 138 -11.87 22.64 -5.05
C ALA A 138 -12.72 21.37 -5.11
N PHE A 139 -12.46 20.39 -4.24
CA PHE A 139 -13.27 19.18 -4.17
C PHE A 139 -14.74 19.45 -3.81
N LYS A 140 -14.99 20.40 -2.90
CA LYS A 140 -16.35 20.79 -2.53
C LYS A 140 -17.11 21.38 -3.73
N ILE A 141 -16.46 22.23 -4.53
CA ILE A 141 -17.02 22.77 -5.77
C ILE A 141 -17.30 21.64 -6.76
N ALA A 142 -16.38 20.68 -6.91
CA ALA A 142 -16.60 19.53 -7.76
C ALA A 142 -17.84 18.72 -7.35
N ASP A 143 -18.02 18.47 -6.05
CA ASP A 143 -19.19 17.76 -5.53
C ASP A 143 -20.49 18.55 -5.78
N ASP A 144 -20.49 19.86 -5.53
CA ASP A 144 -21.68 20.71 -5.67
C ASP A 144 -22.06 20.95 -7.15
N GLU A 145 -21.09 20.99 -8.06
CA GLU A 145 -21.30 21.09 -9.51
C GLU A 145 -21.48 19.71 -10.19
N GLY A 146 -21.38 18.60 -9.44
CA GLY A 146 -21.54 17.24 -9.97
C GLY A 146 -20.40 16.79 -10.91
N LEU A 147 -19.20 17.34 -10.72
CA LEU A 147 -18.00 17.05 -11.49
C LEU A 147 -17.25 15.85 -10.90
N LEU A 148 -17.17 14.76 -11.64
CA LEU A 148 -16.32 13.62 -11.30
C LEU A 148 -14.88 13.90 -11.76
N LEU A 149 -13.93 13.94 -10.83
CA LEU A 149 -12.51 14.11 -11.12
C LEU A 149 -11.87 12.73 -11.31
N VAL A 150 -11.71 12.32 -12.57
CA VAL A 150 -11.17 11.00 -12.91
C VAL A 150 -9.65 11.02 -12.84
N ASP A 151 -9.02 12.04 -13.42
CA ASP A 151 -7.57 12.13 -13.51
C ASP A 151 -7.02 13.52 -13.10
N LEU A 152 -5.68 13.66 -13.12
CA LEU A 152 -5.01 14.93 -12.78
C LEU A 152 -5.31 16.07 -13.76
N LYS A 153 -5.76 15.78 -14.99
CA LYS A 153 -6.15 16.82 -15.97
C LYS A 153 -7.47 17.44 -15.55
N ASP A 154 -8.41 16.63 -15.06
CA ASP A 154 -9.68 17.13 -14.53
C ASP A 154 -9.44 18.05 -13.33
N LEU A 155 -8.57 17.62 -12.39
CA LEU A 155 -8.19 18.47 -11.25
C LEU A 155 -7.50 19.76 -11.69
N LYS A 156 -6.60 19.71 -12.69
CA LYS A 156 -5.97 20.92 -13.26
C LYS A 156 -7.01 21.87 -13.87
N ALA A 157 -7.98 21.33 -14.60
CA ALA A 157 -9.04 22.11 -15.22
C ALA A 157 -9.90 22.80 -14.16
N LEU A 158 -10.33 22.07 -13.13
CA LEU A 158 -11.09 22.63 -12.01
C LEU A 158 -10.33 23.74 -11.28
N LEU A 159 -9.05 23.50 -10.96
CA LEU A 159 -8.21 24.51 -10.31
C LEU A 159 -8.06 25.78 -11.17
N LYS A 160 -8.06 25.65 -12.49
CA LYS A 160 -8.06 26.78 -13.41
C LYS A 160 -9.40 27.52 -13.39
N GLU A 161 -10.51 26.82 -13.47
CA GLU A 161 -11.85 27.41 -13.39
C GLU A 161 -12.06 28.22 -12.10
N ILE A 162 -11.52 27.75 -10.98
CA ILE A 162 -11.57 28.48 -9.70
C ILE A 162 -10.82 29.82 -9.78
N VAL A 163 -9.70 29.89 -10.52
CA VAL A 163 -8.96 31.14 -10.73
C VAL A 163 -9.71 32.10 -11.65
N ASP A 164 -10.46 31.56 -12.60
CA ASP A 164 -11.18 32.31 -13.63
C ASP A 164 -12.55 32.84 -13.13
N ARG A 165 -13.12 32.25 -12.06
CA ARG A 165 -14.41 32.64 -11.43
C ARG A 165 -14.30 33.13 -9.97
N PRO A 166 -13.37 34.03 -9.59
CA PRO A 166 -13.03 34.29 -8.19
C PRO A 166 -14.16 34.89 -7.34
N GLU A 167 -15.04 35.69 -7.93
CA GLU A 167 -16.13 36.35 -7.17
C GLU A 167 -17.23 35.36 -6.76
N GLU A 168 -17.61 34.46 -7.67
CA GLU A 168 -18.58 33.39 -7.43
C GLU A 168 -18.04 32.40 -6.37
N ILE A 169 -16.79 31.96 -6.53
CA ILE A 169 -16.19 31.06 -5.55
C ILE A 169 -16.11 31.71 -4.16
N ARG A 170 -15.80 33.00 -4.10
CA ARG A 170 -15.66 33.71 -2.83
C ARG A 170 -16.97 33.84 -2.06
N SER A 171 -18.11 34.00 -2.74
CA SER A 171 -19.40 34.15 -2.05
C SER A 171 -19.83 32.87 -1.36
N ASP A 172 -19.61 31.73 -2.01
CA ASP A 172 -20.21 30.46 -1.61
C ASP A 172 -19.24 29.56 -0.83
N TYR A 173 -17.93 29.69 -1.09
CA TYR A 173 -16.90 28.79 -0.55
C TYR A 173 -15.77 29.50 0.18
N GLY A 174 -15.74 30.85 0.15
CA GLY A 174 -14.68 31.65 0.74
C GLY A 174 -13.48 31.87 -0.19
N SER A 175 -12.46 32.58 0.29
CA SER A 175 -11.34 33.00 -0.56
C SER A 175 -10.30 31.91 -0.76
N VAL A 176 -10.01 31.60 -2.02
CA VAL A 176 -8.87 30.76 -2.41
C VAL A 176 -7.77 31.63 -3.02
N SER A 177 -6.54 31.54 -2.51
CA SER A 177 -5.43 32.34 -3.04
C SER A 177 -4.92 31.77 -4.38
N LYS A 178 -4.67 32.66 -5.35
CA LYS A 178 -4.06 32.27 -6.64
C LYS A 178 -2.68 31.64 -6.44
N GLN A 179 -1.95 32.04 -5.39
CA GLN A 179 -0.65 31.48 -5.03
C GLN A 179 -0.74 30.01 -4.59
N SER A 180 -1.77 29.66 -3.79
CA SER A 180 -2.02 28.28 -3.38
C SER A 180 -2.33 27.42 -4.60
N ILE A 181 -3.24 27.87 -5.46
CA ILE A 181 -3.62 27.14 -6.69
C ILE A 181 -2.41 26.93 -7.60
N GLY A 182 -1.63 27.98 -7.86
CA GLY A 182 -0.42 27.87 -8.71
C GLY A 182 0.66 26.96 -8.10
N THR A 183 0.70 26.80 -6.78
CA THR A 183 1.63 25.85 -6.13
C THR A 183 1.15 24.42 -6.25
N ILE A 184 -0.15 24.17 -6.06
CA ILE A 184 -0.75 22.84 -6.28
C ILE A 184 -0.56 22.41 -7.72
N GLN A 185 -0.88 23.29 -8.69
CA GLN A 185 -0.73 23.01 -10.13
C GLN A 185 0.71 22.62 -10.50
N ARG A 186 1.73 23.24 -9.88
CA ARG A 186 3.14 22.88 -10.11
C ARG A 186 3.52 21.52 -9.54
N LYS A 187 2.92 21.10 -8.42
CA LYS A 187 3.18 19.80 -7.79
C LYS A 187 2.52 18.63 -8.51
N ILE A 188 1.49 18.89 -9.32
CA ILE A 188 0.79 17.88 -10.15
C ILE A 188 1.25 17.88 -11.62
N LEU A 189 2.37 18.56 -11.95
CA LEU A 189 2.96 18.57 -13.29
C LEU A 189 3.65 17.25 -13.62
#